data_AF-A0A6P3H260-F1
#
_entry.id   AF-A0A6P3H260-F1
#
_cell.length_a   1.000
_cell.length_b   1.000
_cell.length_c   1.000
_cell.angle_alpha   90.00
_cell.angle_beta   90.00
_cell.angle_gamma   90.00
#
_symmetry.space_group_name_H-M   'P 1'
#
loop_
_entity.id
_entity.type
_entity.pdbx_description
1 polymer ?
#
loop_
_entity_poly.entity_id
_entity_poly.type
_entity_poly.pdbx_seq_one_letter_code
_entity_poly.pdbx_strand_id
1 'polypeptide(L)'
;MSQGPSPGQSPHPGRSPHPGWSPTQVRAPSPGRRPDPGRQCYDLLVIGGGSGGLACAKEAAQLGKKVAVVDYVEPSPRGTRWGLGGTCVNVGCIPKKLMHQAALLGGMIRDAPHYGWGVAQAPHSWSRLSILFLFCRKVKYFNVKASFVDTHTVCGVSKGGEETLLSAEHIVIATGGRPRYPTHIEGALEYGITSDDLFWLKESPGKTLVVGASYVALECAGLLTGLGLDTTVMIRSVPLRAFDQQMASLVTEHMAGHGTRILRGCAPEKVEKLPGQQLRVTWVDLTSDRKDAGTFDTVLWAIGRVPETASLNLEKAGVHTNPVTGKILVDAQEATSVPHIYAIGDVAEVWPAPPAPCPSDPGHPVSPVLWTKLHACSLPWGLAA
;
A
#
# COMPACT_ATOMS: atom_id res chain seq x y z
N MET A 1 -58.45 -62.16 25.13
CA MET A 1 -59.88 -61.78 25.24
C MET A 1 -60.07 -60.46 24.50
N SER A 2 -61.20 -60.29 23.77
CA SER A 2 -61.75 -59.04 23.16
C SER A 2 -60.79 -58.09 22.43
N GLN A 3 -60.80 -57.98 21.09
CA GLN A 3 -61.78 -57.29 20.20
C GLN A 3 -61.51 -55.77 20.05
N GLY A 4 -61.58 -55.25 18.80
CA GLY A 4 -61.19 -53.87 18.40
C GLY A 4 -62.30 -52.81 18.57
N PRO A 5 -62.49 -51.79 17.68
CA PRO A 5 -61.84 -51.54 16.37
C PRO A 5 -61.39 -50.06 16.11
N SER A 6 -60.90 -49.76 14.91
CA SER A 6 -60.77 -48.38 14.37
C SER A 6 -61.96 -48.00 13.48
N PRO A 7 -62.41 -46.74 13.50
CA PRO A 7 -62.84 -46.09 12.24
C PRO A 7 -62.62 -44.54 12.17
N GLY A 8 -62.66 -43.97 10.97
CA GLY A 8 -63.29 -42.65 10.73
C GLY A 8 -62.42 -41.45 10.30
N GLN A 9 -62.73 -40.91 9.11
CA GLN A 9 -62.31 -39.60 8.54
C GLN A 9 -63.47 -38.58 8.71
N SER A 10 -63.37 -37.23 8.61
CA SER A 10 -62.34 -36.17 8.49
C SER A 10 -63.12 -34.81 8.65
N PRO A 11 -62.87 -33.62 8.02
CA PRO A 11 -61.65 -32.95 7.50
C PRO A 11 -61.50 -31.43 7.88
N HIS A 12 -60.36 -30.82 7.48
CA HIS A 12 -60.09 -29.37 7.22
C HIS A 12 -60.05 -28.34 8.38
N PRO A 13 -59.48 -27.13 8.18
CA PRO A 13 -58.66 -26.60 7.06
C PRO A 13 -57.15 -26.44 7.45
N GLY A 14 -56.17 -26.49 6.55
CA GLY A 14 -55.99 -25.60 5.41
C GLY A 14 -54.94 -24.52 5.71
N ARG A 15 -53.64 -24.85 5.66
CA ARG A 15 -52.53 -23.88 5.60
C ARG A 15 -51.92 -23.87 4.21
N SER A 16 -51.85 -22.69 3.61
CA SER A 16 -51.25 -22.43 2.31
C SER A 16 -49.73 -22.62 2.34
N PRO A 17 -49.13 -23.32 1.36
CA PRO A 17 -47.68 -23.29 1.17
C PRO A 17 -47.26 -21.96 0.53
N HIS A 18 -46.18 -21.37 1.04
CA HIS A 18 -45.52 -20.21 0.44
C HIS A 18 -44.98 -20.55 -0.96
N PRO A 19 -44.91 -19.57 -1.90
CA PRO A 19 -44.52 -19.84 -3.28
C PRO A 19 -43.09 -20.38 -3.38
N GLY A 20 -42.93 -21.45 -4.17
CA GLY A 20 -41.67 -22.19 -4.26
C GLY A 20 -40.56 -21.40 -4.96
N TRP A 21 -39.35 -21.51 -4.40
CA TRP A 21 -38.11 -21.17 -5.08
C TRP A 21 -37.82 -22.26 -6.13
N SER A 22 -38.10 -21.97 -7.40
CA SER A 22 -37.68 -22.84 -8.50
C SER A 22 -36.19 -22.63 -8.77
N PRO A 23 -35.40 -23.69 -9.01
CA PRO A 23 -34.03 -23.55 -9.48
C PRO A 23 -34.07 -22.93 -10.88
N THR A 24 -33.65 -21.68 -11.01
CA THR A 24 -33.44 -21.05 -12.31
C THR A 24 -32.45 -21.89 -13.09
N GLN A 25 -32.83 -22.38 -14.28
CA GLN A 25 -31.90 -23.12 -15.14
C GLN A 25 -30.67 -22.25 -15.41
N VAL A 26 -29.51 -22.67 -14.91
CA VAL A 26 -28.23 -22.04 -15.22
C VAL A 26 -28.02 -22.22 -16.72
N ARG A 27 -28.20 -21.12 -17.46
CA ARG A 27 -27.97 -21.10 -18.90
C ARG A 27 -26.48 -21.34 -19.15
N ALA A 28 -26.14 -22.39 -19.90
CA ALA A 28 -24.77 -22.67 -20.28
C ALA A 28 -24.14 -21.43 -20.96
N PRO A 29 -22.84 -21.15 -20.73
CA PRO A 29 -22.19 -19.98 -21.30
C PRO A 29 -22.27 -20.01 -22.84
N SER A 30 -22.73 -18.91 -23.42
CA SER A 30 -22.77 -18.72 -24.87
C SER A 30 -21.37 -18.92 -25.47
N PRO A 31 -21.21 -19.64 -26.60
CA PRO A 31 -19.92 -19.74 -27.26
C PRO A 31 -19.40 -18.35 -27.64
N GLY A 32 -18.10 -18.14 -27.39
CA GLY A 32 -17.50 -16.81 -27.29
C GLY A 32 -17.73 -15.90 -28.50
N ARG A 33 -18.12 -14.65 -28.22
CA ARG A 33 -18.08 -13.55 -29.18
C ARG A 33 -16.64 -13.41 -29.67
N ARG A 34 -16.40 -13.41 -30.99
CA ARG A 34 -15.07 -13.11 -31.54
C ARG A 34 -14.60 -11.75 -30.99
N PRO A 35 -13.34 -11.60 -30.57
CA PRO A 35 -12.85 -10.32 -30.07
C PRO A 35 -12.91 -9.27 -31.19
N ASP A 36 -13.37 -8.06 -30.86
CA ASP A 36 -13.34 -6.93 -31.78
C ASP A 36 -11.89 -6.66 -32.25
N PRO A 37 -11.67 -6.33 -33.54
CA PRO A 37 -10.35 -6.07 -34.07
C PRO A 37 -9.72 -4.86 -33.37
N GLY A 38 -8.78 -5.14 -32.46
CA GLY A 38 -8.13 -4.16 -31.57
C GLY A 38 -8.07 -4.59 -30.10
N ARG A 39 -8.96 -5.49 -29.66
CA ARG A 39 -9.04 -5.98 -28.27
C ARG A 39 -8.03 -7.11 -28.02
N GLN A 40 -7.10 -6.90 -27.09
CA GLN A 40 -6.11 -7.94 -26.72
C GLN A 40 -6.61 -8.78 -25.55
N CYS A 41 -6.89 -10.07 -25.78
CA CYS A 41 -7.32 -11.01 -24.74
C CYS A 41 -6.14 -11.73 -24.04
N TYR A 42 -6.27 -11.95 -22.74
CA TYR A 42 -5.32 -12.61 -21.84
C TYR A 42 -6.04 -13.58 -20.90
N ASP A 43 -5.32 -14.54 -20.32
CA ASP A 43 -5.89 -15.44 -19.30
C ASP A 43 -5.95 -14.70 -17.95
N LEU A 44 -4.93 -13.86 -17.70
CA LEU A 44 -4.79 -13.02 -16.52
C LEU A 44 -4.29 -11.62 -16.91
N LEU A 45 -4.99 -10.60 -16.41
CA LEU A 45 -4.52 -9.21 -16.41
C LEU A 45 -4.23 -8.76 -14.96
N VAL A 46 -3.01 -8.30 -14.70
CA VAL A 46 -2.61 -7.73 -13.41
C VAL A 46 -2.51 -6.22 -13.50
N ILE A 47 -3.27 -5.52 -12.65
CA ILE A 47 -3.30 -4.06 -12.54
C ILE A 47 -2.42 -3.62 -11.37
N GLY A 48 -1.21 -3.15 -11.67
CA GLY A 48 -0.20 -2.72 -10.69
C GLY A 48 1.05 -3.60 -10.75
N GLY A 49 2.16 -3.01 -11.19
CA GLY A 49 3.47 -3.65 -11.33
C GLY A 49 4.29 -3.66 -10.04
N GLY A 50 3.62 -3.77 -8.89
CA GLY A 50 4.23 -3.84 -7.56
C GLY A 50 4.63 -5.25 -7.11
N SER A 51 5.04 -5.40 -5.86
CA SER A 51 5.52 -6.68 -5.29
C SER A 51 4.53 -7.83 -5.46
N GLY A 52 3.26 -7.65 -5.05
CA GLY A 52 2.22 -8.67 -5.19
C GLY A 52 1.87 -8.94 -6.66
N GLY A 53 1.65 -7.88 -7.45
CA GLY A 53 1.27 -8.01 -8.86
C GLY A 53 2.33 -8.70 -9.72
N LEU A 54 3.61 -8.31 -9.58
CA LEU A 54 4.71 -8.95 -10.30
C LEU A 54 5.01 -10.38 -9.81
N ALA A 55 4.71 -10.72 -8.56
CA ALA A 55 4.79 -12.11 -8.09
C ALA A 55 3.69 -12.95 -8.74
N CYS A 56 2.43 -12.51 -8.63
CA CYS A 56 1.27 -13.16 -9.24
C CYS A 56 1.44 -13.38 -10.75
N ALA A 57 1.87 -12.33 -11.47
CA ALA A 57 2.03 -12.38 -12.91
C ALA A 57 3.14 -13.34 -13.38
N LYS A 58 4.24 -13.45 -12.62
CA LYS A 58 5.31 -14.40 -12.93
C LYS A 58 4.90 -15.84 -12.64
N GLU A 59 4.12 -16.06 -11.59
CA GLU A 59 3.66 -17.40 -11.22
C GLU A 59 2.68 -17.94 -12.27
N ALA A 60 1.65 -17.16 -12.61
CA ALA A 60 0.72 -17.52 -13.67
C ALA A 60 1.43 -17.75 -15.03
N ALA A 61 2.44 -16.95 -15.37
CA ALA A 61 3.23 -17.14 -16.58
C ALA A 61 4.10 -18.43 -16.56
N GLN A 62 4.60 -18.85 -15.39
CA GLN A 62 5.30 -20.12 -15.21
C GLN A 62 4.34 -21.32 -15.35
N LEU A 63 3.07 -21.16 -14.93
CA LEU A 63 1.97 -22.11 -15.16
C LEU A 63 1.42 -22.07 -16.60
N GLY A 64 2.16 -21.48 -17.54
CA GLY A 64 1.81 -21.47 -18.97
C GLY A 64 0.70 -20.51 -19.38
N LYS A 65 0.21 -19.65 -18.47
CA LYS A 65 -0.86 -18.69 -18.78
C LYS A 65 -0.34 -17.49 -19.58
N LYS A 66 -1.20 -16.96 -20.45
CA LYS A 66 -0.97 -15.73 -21.21
C LYS A 66 -1.28 -14.51 -20.33
N VAL A 67 -0.25 -13.99 -19.66
CA VAL A 67 -0.38 -12.88 -18.70
C VAL A 67 -0.02 -11.51 -19.30
N ALA A 68 -0.77 -10.48 -18.92
CA ALA A 68 -0.39 -9.07 -19.07
C ALA A 68 -0.26 -8.38 -17.71
N VAL A 69 0.72 -7.48 -17.58
CA VAL A 69 0.85 -6.54 -16.45
C VAL A 69 0.72 -5.11 -16.98
N VAL A 70 -0.20 -4.34 -16.39
CA VAL A 70 -0.26 -2.88 -16.56
C VAL A 70 0.31 -2.22 -15.30
N ASP A 71 1.18 -1.24 -15.46
CA ASP A 71 1.68 -0.40 -14.37
C ASP A 71 1.71 1.05 -14.84
N TYR A 72 1.51 1.99 -13.91
CA TYR A 72 1.69 3.41 -14.17
C TYR A 72 2.02 4.14 -12.88
N VAL A 73 3.16 4.83 -12.87
CA VAL A 73 3.57 5.66 -11.74
C VAL A 73 3.12 7.10 -12.00
N GLU A 74 1.98 7.47 -11.44
CA GLU A 74 1.57 8.87 -11.37
C GLU A 74 2.62 9.66 -10.57
N PRO A 75 3.19 10.76 -11.09
CA PRO A 75 4.17 11.53 -10.35
C PRO A 75 3.64 12.00 -8.99
N SER A 76 4.51 12.12 -8.01
CA SER A 76 4.17 12.83 -6.76
C SER A 76 3.82 14.31 -7.07
N PRO A 77 3.21 15.05 -6.12
CA PRO A 77 3.04 16.50 -6.25
C PRO A 77 4.35 17.27 -6.47
N ARG A 78 5.51 16.66 -6.20
CA ARG A 78 6.85 17.23 -6.48
C ARG A 78 7.37 16.92 -7.89
N GLY A 79 6.64 16.12 -8.67
CA GLY A 79 7.06 15.59 -9.97
C GLY A 79 7.92 14.32 -9.90
N THR A 80 8.11 13.72 -8.71
CA THR A 80 8.91 12.50 -8.54
C THR A 80 8.18 11.31 -9.15
N ARG A 81 8.86 10.56 -10.04
CA ARG A 81 8.35 9.30 -10.61
C ARG A 81 9.50 8.32 -10.82
N TRP A 82 9.17 7.03 -10.88
CA TRP A 82 10.12 5.92 -10.99
C TRP A 82 9.63 4.88 -12.02
N GLY A 83 10.31 3.73 -12.09
CA GLY A 83 10.00 2.65 -13.02
C GLY A 83 9.18 1.51 -12.40
N LEU A 84 9.13 0.39 -13.11
CA LEU A 84 8.44 -0.83 -12.70
C LEU A 84 8.98 -1.38 -11.35
N GLY A 85 8.14 -2.11 -10.60
CA GLY A 85 8.48 -2.74 -9.31
C GLY A 85 7.71 -2.17 -8.12
N GLY A 86 6.92 -1.12 -8.35
CA GLY A 86 6.07 -0.47 -7.34
C GLY A 86 6.83 0.08 -6.13
N THR A 87 6.08 0.31 -5.04
CA THR A 87 6.54 1.02 -3.84
C THR A 87 7.79 0.43 -3.20
N CYS A 88 7.79 -0.88 -2.92
CA CYS A 88 8.85 -1.51 -2.10
C CYS A 88 10.24 -1.44 -2.77
N VAL A 89 10.30 -1.56 -4.10
CA VAL A 89 11.53 -1.44 -4.89
C VAL A 89 11.98 0.01 -5.01
N ASN A 90 11.06 0.94 -5.32
CA ASN A 90 11.43 2.27 -5.80
C ASN A 90 11.40 3.38 -4.75
N VAL A 91 10.50 3.31 -3.76
CA VAL A 91 10.23 4.38 -2.77
C VAL A 91 9.85 3.83 -1.38
N GLY A 92 10.34 2.64 -1.06
CA GLY A 92 9.97 1.91 0.14
C GLY A 92 11.13 1.08 0.67
N CYS A 93 10.87 -0.21 0.89
CA CYS A 93 11.76 -1.15 1.58
C CYS A 93 13.24 -1.06 1.16
N ILE A 94 13.51 -1.11 -0.15
CA ILE A 94 14.87 -1.16 -0.71
C ILE A 94 15.64 0.15 -0.47
N PRO A 95 15.22 1.32 -1.00
CA PRO A 95 15.95 2.58 -0.76
C PRO A 95 16.06 2.89 0.72
N LYS A 96 14.98 2.71 1.49
CA LYS A 96 14.96 2.91 2.94
C LYS A 96 15.96 2.03 3.69
N LYS A 97 16.07 0.73 3.35
CA LYS A 97 17.02 -0.17 4.04
C LYS A 97 18.46 0.14 3.67
N LEU A 98 18.72 0.58 2.44
CA LEU A 98 20.04 1.04 2.01
C LEU A 98 20.45 2.34 2.72
N MET A 99 19.57 3.35 2.78
CA MET A 99 19.84 4.58 3.54
C MET A 99 20.00 4.33 5.05
N HIS A 100 19.19 3.44 5.63
CA HIS A 100 19.36 3.00 7.02
C HIS A 100 20.69 2.27 7.24
N GLN A 101 21.15 1.45 6.28
CA GLN A 101 22.48 0.84 6.36
C GLN A 101 23.60 1.89 6.30
N ALA A 102 23.47 2.94 5.47
CA ALA A 102 24.40 4.05 5.45
C ALA A 102 24.46 4.80 6.80
N ALA A 103 23.32 5.00 7.46
CA ALA A 103 23.24 5.53 8.81
C ALA A 103 23.92 4.62 9.86
N LEU A 104 23.70 3.29 9.79
CA LEU A 104 24.37 2.32 10.66
C LEU A 104 25.89 2.29 10.47
N LEU A 105 26.37 2.40 9.23
CA LEU A 105 27.81 2.49 8.93
C LEU A 105 28.45 3.72 9.58
N GLY A 106 27.74 4.84 9.65
CA GLY A 106 28.19 6.01 10.42
C GLY A 106 28.37 5.74 11.91
N GLY A 107 27.56 4.84 12.50
CA GLY A 107 27.78 4.31 13.86
C GLY A 107 29.01 3.41 13.93
N MET A 108 29.10 2.41 13.06
CA MET A 108 30.22 1.46 13.01
C MET A 108 31.59 2.15 12.84
N ILE A 109 31.66 3.26 12.08
CA ILE A 109 32.88 4.08 11.93
C ILE A 109 33.28 4.77 13.25
N ARG A 110 32.31 5.19 14.08
CA ARG A 110 32.58 5.75 15.41
C ARG A 110 33.00 4.67 16.41
N ASP A 111 32.46 3.47 16.28
CA ASP A 111 32.79 2.33 17.15
C ASP A 111 34.18 1.73 16.82
N ALA A 112 34.57 1.73 15.54
CA ALA A 112 35.78 1.05 15.04
C ALA A 112 37.09 1.38 15.79
N PRO A 113 37.39 2.64 16.20
CA PRO A 113 38.55 2.95 17.04
C PRO A 113 38.60 2.20 18.37
N HIS A 114 37.46 1.90 19.00
CA HIS A 114 37.40 1.11 20.24
C HIS A 114 37.81 -0.35 20.04
N TYR A 115 37.78 -0.84 18.79
CA TYR A 115 38.26 -2.16 18.39
C TYR A 115 39.64 -2.11 17.71
N GLY A 116 40.38 -1.00 17.86
CA GLY A 116 41.76 -0.85 17.37
C GLY A 116 41.90 -0.41 15.90
N TRP A 117 40.82 -0.06 15.21
CA TRP A 117 40.88 0.39 13.81
C TRP A 117 41.15 1.89 13.70
N GLY A 118 42.29 2.25 13.12
CA GLY A 118 42.67 3.65 12.83
C GLY A 118 41.89 4.26 11.66
N VAL A 119 40.58 4.47 11.83
CA VAL A 119 39.70 5.05 10.79
C VAL A 119 39.56 6.56 11.00
N ALA A 120 39.88 7.35 9.96
CA ALA A 120 39.61 8.78 9.96
C ALA A 120 38.09 9.05 9.82
N GLN A 121 37.54 9.93 10.65
CA GLN A 121 36.14 10.33 10.52
C GLN A 121 35.96 11.30 9.34
N ALA A 122 34.95 11.04 8.51
CA ALA A 122 34.57 11.88 7.38
C ALA A 122 33.05 12.15 7.40
N PRO A 123 32.59 13.35 7.00
CA PRO A 123 31.17 13.65 6.93
C PRO A 123 30.49 12.82 5.83
N HIS A 124 29.22 12.46 6.06
CA HIS A 124 28.42 11.79 5.04
C HIS A 124 28.14 12.72 3.84
N SER A 125 28.11 12.17 2.63
CA SER A 125 27.86 12.91 1.39
C SER A 125 26.61 12.39 0.70
N TRP A 126 25.51 13.14 0.80
CA TRP A 126 24.20 12.76 0.24
C TRP A 126 24.27 12.48 -1.27
N SER A 127 24.94 13.33 -2.05
CA SER A 127 25.07 13.17 -3.50
C SER A 127 25.90 11.96 -3.95
N ARG A 128 26.63 11.30 -3.04
CA ARG A 128 27.36 10.04 -3.30
C ARG A 128 26.56 8.79 -2.91
N LEU A 129 25.41 8.93 -2.25
CA LEU A 129 24.56 7.84 -1.81
C LEU A 129 23.75 7.29 -3.00
N SER A 130 24.34 6.35 -3.75
CA SER A 130 23.67 5.71 -4.89
C SER A 130 22.80 4.53 -4.47
N ILE A 131 21.60 4.46 -5.07
CA ILE A 131 20.62 3.39 -4.83
C ILE A 131 20.45 2.64 -6.15
N LEU A 132 20.88 1.37 -6.19
CA LEU A 132 20.75 0.52 -7.37
C LEU A 132 19.36 -0.12 -7.40
N PHE A 133 18.57 0.19 -8.42
CA PHE A 133 17.25 -0.41 -8.65
C PHE A 133 17.35 -1.64 -9.57
N LEU A 134 16.74 -2.75 -9.14
CA LEU A 134 16.70 -4.01 -9.89
C LEU A 134 15.42 -4.12 -10.72
N PHE A 135 15.54 -4.39 -12.02
CA PHE A 135 14.41 -4.59 -12.93
C PHE A 135 14.19 -6.07 -13.28
N CYS A 136 12.93 -6.51 -13.40
CA CYS A 136 12.57 -7.85 -13.82
C CYS A 136 11.95 -7.84 -15.24
N ARG A 137 12.37 -8.75 -16.12
CA ARG A 137 12.09 -8.69 -17.58
C ARG A 137 11.46 -9.98 -18.17
N LYS A 138 10.44 -10.55 -17.52
CA LYS A 138 9.85 -11.85 -17.94
C LYS A 138 8.34 -11.91 -18.20
N VAL A 139 7.60 -10.79 -18.17
CA VAL A 139 6.15 -10.76 -18.46
C VAL A 139 5.84 -9.64 -19.46
N LYS A 140 4.78 -9.80 -20.28
CA LYS A 140 4.32 -8.75 -21.19
C LYS A 140 3.82 -7.56 -20.39
N TYR A 141 4.46 -6.41 -20.61
CA TYR A 141 4.33 -5.22 -19.79
C TYR A 141 3.77 -4.04 -20.60
N PHE A 142 2.81 -3.33 -20.02
CA PHE A 142 2.23 -2.10 -20.56
C PHE A 142 2.38 -0.96 -19.54
N ASN A 143 3.07 0.12 -19.93
CA ASN A 143 3.23 1.32 -19.12
C ASN A 143 2.04 2.27 -19.35
N VAL A 144 0.89 1.92 -18.79
CA VAL A 144 -0.41 2.56 -19.07
C VAL A 144 -1.24 2.70 -17.79
N LYS A 145 -1.88 3.85 -17.62
CA LYS A 145 -2.80 4.10 -16.51
C LYS A 145 -4.12 3.39 -16.77
N ALA A 146 -4.40 2.37 -15.97
CA ALA A 146 -5.53 1.46 -16.15
C ALA A 146 -6.80 1.97 -15.46
N SER A 147 -7.95 1.79 -16.12
CA SER A 147 -9.27 1.91 -15.50
C SER A 147 -10.25 0.91 -16.13
N PHE A 148 -11.20 0.41 -15.34
CA PHE A 148 -12.24 -0.50 -15.83
C PHE A 148 -13.19 0.23 -16.79
N VAL A 149 -13.59 -0.50 -17.82
CA VAL A 149 -14.66 -0.15 -18.76
C VAL A 149 -15.88 -1.03 -18.48
N ASP A 150 -15.66 -2.31 -18.20
CA ASP A 150 -16.64 -3.30 -17.77
C ASP A 150 -15.95 -4.37 -16.89
N THR A 151 -16.67 -5.43 -16.52
CA THR A 151 -16.17 -6.52 -15.64
C THR A 151 -14.99 -7.34 -16.20
N HIS A 152 -14.71 -7.29 -17.50
CA HIS A 152 -13.65 -8.04 -18.17
C HIS A 152 -12.71 -7.16 -19.00
N THR A 153 -12.99 -5.86 -19.12
CA THR A 153 -12.25 -4.91 -19.98
C THR A 153 -11.68 -3.75 -19.18
N VAL A 154 -10.40 -3.49 -19.41
CA VAL A 154 -9.64 -2.37 -18.85
C VAL A 154 -9.15 -1.51 -20.02
N CYS A 155 -9.37 -0.20 -19.94
CA CYS A 155 -8.70 0.78 -20.78
C CYS A 155 -7.41 1.22 -20.09
N GLY A 156 -6.27 1.04 -20.77
CA GLY A 156 -4.99 1.59 -20.38
C GLY A 156 -4.65 2.82 -21.21
N VAL A 157 -4.41 3.96 -20.58
CA VAL A 157 -3.98 5.20 -21.26
C VAL A 157 -2.46 5.37 -21.08
N SER A 158 -1.72 5.47 -22.18
CA SER A 158 -0.27 5.73 -22.15
C SER A 158 0.03 7.18 -21.78
N LYS A 159 1.28 7.50 -21.42
CA LYS A 159 1.70 8.90 -21.20
C LYS A 159 1.46 9.80 -22.43
N GLY A 160 1.42 9.22 -23.64
CA GLY A 160 1.13 9.94 -24.88
C GLY A 160 -0.36 10.18 -25.13
N GLY A 161 -1.25 9.68 -24.26
CA GLY A 161 -2.70 9.70 -24.49
C GLY A 161 -3.20 8.56 -25.39
N GLU A 162 -2.34 7.61 -25.79
CA GLU A 162 -2.75 6.46 -26.58
C GLU A 162 -3.54 5.48 -25.71
N GLU A 163 -4.76 5.14 -26.13
CA GLU A 163 -5.61 4.17 -25.44
C GLU A 163 -5.32 2.75 -25.92
N THR A 164 -5.33 1.78 -25.00
CA THR A 164 -5.22 0.35 -25.29
C THR A 164 -6.30 -0.40 -24.51
N LEU A 165 -7.18 -1.09 -25.23
CA LEU A 165 -8.19 -1.97 -24.63
C LEU A 165 -7.62 -3.38 -24.40
N LEU A 166 -7.56 -3.75 -23.12
CA LEU A 166 -7.09 -5.04 -22.64
C LEU A 166 -8.27 -5.78 -22.00
N SER A 167 -8.40 -7.07 -22.27
CA SER A 167 -9.38 -7.90 -21.56
C SER A 167 -8.80 -9.21 -21.10
N ALA A 168 -9.32 -9.75 -20.01
CA ALA A 168 -8.88 -11.03 -19.49
C ALA A 168 -10.02 -11.87 -18.91
N GLU A 169 -9.80 -13.18 -18.80
CA GLU A 169 -10.68 -14.08 -18.05
C GLU A 169 -10.63 -13.76 -16.55
N HIS A 170 -9.42 -13.52 -16.01
CA HIS A 170 -9.20 -13.16 -14.61
C HIS A 170 -8.47 -11.83 -14.49
N ILE A 171 -8.80 -11.04 -13.46
CA ILE A 171 -8.18 -9.74 -13.21
C ILE A 171 -7.69 -9.67 -11.75
N VAL A 172 -6.44 -9.26 -11.53
CA VAL A 172 -5.86 -9.06 -10.19
C VAL A 172 -5.50 -7.59 -10.00
N ILE A 173 -6.08 -6.96 -9.00
CA ILE A 173 -5.85 -5.55 -8.63
C ILE A 173 -4.77 -5.50 -7.54
N ALA A 174 -3.62 -4.92 -7.88
CA ALA A 174 -2.42 -4.82 -7.04
C ALA A 174 -1.81 -3.41 -7.07
N THR A 175 -2.65 -2.37 -7.20
CA THR A 175 -2.26 -0.95 -7.34
C THR A 175 -1.62 -0.37 -6.07
N GLY A 176 -1.83 -1.00 -4.92
CA GLY A 176 -1.24 -0.59 -3.65
C GLY A 176 -1.83 0.71 -3.10
N GLY A 177 -0.98 1.65 -2.72
CA GLY A 177 -1.39 2.94 -2.15
C GLY A 177 -0.29 4.01 -2.22
N ARG A 178 -0.65 5.28 -2.01
CA ARG A 178 0.25 6.46 -2.04
C ARG A 178 0.26 7.23 -0.71
N PRO A 179 1.30 8.02 -0.39
CA PRO A 179 1.35 8.83 0.83
C PRO A 179 0.18 9.82 0.92
N ARG A 180 -0.34 10.02 2.14
CA ARG A 180 -1.39 11.00 2.42
C ARG A 180 -0.79 12.39 2.68
N TYR A 181 -1.28 13.40 1.98
CA TYR A 181 -1.10 14.81 2.34
C TYR A 181 -2.23 15.30 3.27
N PRO A 182 -1.96 16.21 4.21
CA PRO A 182 -2.99 16.83 5.03
C PRO A 182 -3.70 17.93 4.23
N THR A 183 -5.01 17.82 4.05
CA THR A 183 -5.83 18.74 3.22
C THR A 183 -6.21 20.05 3.92
N HIS A 184 -6.10 20.11 5.24
CA HIS A 184 -6.51 21.25 6.08
C HIS A 184 -5.33 22.16 6.47
N ILE A 185 -4.11 21.88 5.98
CA ILE A 185 -2.89 22.62 6.30
C ILE A 185 -2.46 23.41 5.07
N GLU A 186 -2.53 24.73 5.16
CA GLU A 186 -2.08 25.63 4.09
C GLU A 186 -0.57 25.43 3.82
N GLY A 187 -0.19 25.43 2.54
CA GLY A 187 1.18 25.17 2.09
C GLY A 187 1.66 23.71 2.16
N ALA A 188 0.89 22.78 2.75
CA ALA A 188 1.34 21.40 2.93
C ALA A 188 1.62 20.66 1.61
N LEU A 189 0.77 20.86 0.59
CA LEU A 189 0.93 20.26 -0.73
C LEU A 189 2.01 20.97 -1.56
N GLU A 190 2.15 22.29 -1.41
CA GLU A 190 3.07 23.12 -2.22
C GLU A 190 4.51 23.05 -1.73
N TYR A 191 4.73 22.91 -0.42
CA TYR A 191 6.06 22.97 0.20
C TYR A 191 6.54 21.65 0.82
N GLY A 192 5.61 20.80 1.27
CA GLY A 192 5.96 19.51 1.84
C GLY A 192 6.30 18.45 0.79
N ILE A 193 7.00 17.42 1.23
CA ILE A 193 7.37 16.22 0.47
C ILE A 193 6.86 14.96 1.18
N THR A 194 7.02 13.80 0.56
CA THR A 194 6.64 12.49 1.12
C THR A 194 7.77 11.47 1.00
N SER A 195 7.55 10.25 1.51
CA SER A 195 8.48 9.11 1.30
C SER A 195 8.77 8.84 -0.18
N ASP A 196 7.82 9.16 -1.06
CA ASP A 196 7.97 9.01 -2.51
C ASP A 196 9.06 9.92 -3.08
N ASP A 197 9.34 11.05 -2.41
CA ASP A 197 10.27 12.08 -2.85
C ASP A 197 11.64 11.97 -2.17
N LEU A 198 11.65 11.65 -0.86
CA LEU A 198 12.85 11.65 -0.02
C LEU A 198 14.00 10.83 -0.61
N PHE A 199 13.69 9.64 -1.14
CA PHE A 199 14.69 8.72 -1.71
C PHE A 199 15.21 9.15 -3.10
N TRP A 200 14.63 10.19 -3.70
CA TRP A 200 14.94 10.71 -5.03
C TRP A 200 15.46 12.16 -5.01
N LEU A 201 15.64 12.76 -3.83
CA LEU A 201 16.24 14.09 -3.68
C LEU A 201 17.70 14.07 -4.17
N LYS A 202 18.03 14.98 -5.08
CA LYS A 202 19.40 15.16 -5.60
C LYS A 202 20.33 15.80 -4.57
N GLU A 203 19.81 16.79 -3.86
CA GLU A 203 20.49 17.51 -2.78
C GLU A 203 20.04 16.99 -1.42
N SER A 204 20.84 17.25 -0.39
CA SER A 204 20.49 16.91 0.99
C SER A 204 19.18 17.59 1.41
N PRO A 205 18.26 16.90 2.11
CA PRO A 205 17.05 17.53 2.65
C PRO A 205 17.34 18.52 3.79
N GLY A 206 18.58 18.61 4.26
CA GLY A 206 18.99 19.57 5.30
C GLY A 206 18.25 19.35 6.62
N LYS A 207 17.96 20.43 7.32
CA LYS A 207 17.18 20.40 8.57
C LYS A 207 15.74 19.97 8.26
N THR A 208 15.33 18.81 8.78
CA THR A 208 14.09 18.14 8.33
C THR A 208 13.07 18.00 9.47
N LEU A 209 11.84 18.47 9.22
CA LEU A 209 10.68 18.12 10.04
C LEU A 209 9.97 16.90 9.45
N VAL A 210 9.86 15.82 10.20
CA VAL A 210 9.06 14.64 9.86
C VAL A 210 7.75 14.67 10.63
N VAL A 211 6.64 14.85 9.94
CA VAL A 211 5.31 14.87 10.57
C VAL A 211 4.67 13.48 10.48
N GLY A 212 4.40 12.90 11.64
CA GLY A 212 3.83 11.57 11.78
C GLY A 212 4.58 10.73 12.81
N ALA A 213 3.96 9.62 13.21
CA ALA A 213 4.53 8.69 14.19
C ALA A 213 4.35 7.22 13.76
N SER A 214 4.22 7.01 12.45
CA SER A 214 4.21 5.70 11.80
C SER A 214 5.63 5.12 11.75
N TYR A 215 5.76 3.83 11.41
CA TYR A 215 7.08 3.23 11.19
C TYR A 215 7.86 3.98 10.08
N VAL A 216 7.18 4.39 9.00
CA VAL A 216 7.77 5.22 7.93
C VAL A 216 8.32 6.54 8.49
N ALA A 217 7.59 7.21 9.38
CA ALA A 217 8.03 8.45 10.01
C ALA A 217 9.31 8.23 10.84
N LEU A 218 9.29 7.22 11.72
CA LEU A 218 10.42 6.95 12.62
C LEU A 218 11.65 6.40 11.88
N GLU A 219 11.47 5.57 10.85
CA GLU A 219 12.57 5.07 10.03
C GLU A 219 13.21 6.19 9.19
N CYS A 220 12.40 7.06 8.57
CA CYS A 220 12.92 8.22 7.85
C CYS A 220 13.63 9.21 8.78
N ALA A 221 13.08 9.45 9.97
CA ALA A 221 13.74 10.32 10.94
C ALA A 221 15.06 9.73 11.45
N GLY A 222 15.06 8.44 11.82
CA GLY A 222 16.25 7.75 12.32
C GLY A 222 17.38 7.66 11.30
N LEU A 223 17.08 7.42 10.01
CA LEU A 223 18.11 7.44 8.97
C LEU A 223 18.65 8.86 8.74
N LEU A 224 17.81 9.91 8.75
CA LEU A 224 18.29 11.28 8.55
C LEU A 224 19.18 11.74 9.72
N THR A 225 18.79 11.46 10.97
CA THR A 225 19.62 11.69 12.16
C THR A 225 20.95 10.93 12.07
N GLY A 226 20.93 9.64 11.71
CA GLY A 226 22.14 8.82 11.62
C GLY A 226 23.08 9.20 10.48
N LEU A 227 22.57 9.84 9.43
CA LEU A 227 23.35 10.49 8.36
C LEU A 227 23.85 11.91 8.74
N GLY A 228 23.55 12.39 9.95
CA GLY A 228 24.07 13.64 10.52
C GLY A 228 23.21 14.88 10.30
N LEU A 229 21.93 14.74 9.97
CA LEU A 229 21.03 15.87 9.69
C LEU A 229 20.17 16.25 10.91
N ASP A 230 20.00 17.55 11.19
CA ASP A 230 19.11 18.05 12.25
C ASP A 230 17.66 17.66 11.93
N THR A 231 17.17 16.64 12.63
CA THR A 231 15.92 15.97 12.31
C THR A 231 14.97 16.04 13.51
N THR A 232 13.75 16.50 13.25
CA THR A 232 12.69 16.64 14.25
C THR A 232 11.48 15.79 13.85
N VAL A 233 10.92 15.01 14.77
CA VAL A 233 9.67 14.25 14.57
C VAL A 233 8.53 14.94 15.29
N MET A 234 7.40 15.16 14.61
CA MET A 234 6.18 15.71 15.20
C MET A 234 5.12 14.61 15.38
N ILE A 235 4.81 14.32 16.64
CA ILE A 235 3.92 13.24 17.08
C ILE A 235 2.64 13.85 17.68
N ARG A 236 1.52 13.77 16.96
CA ARG A 236 0.21 14.26 17.42
C ARG A 236 -0.38 13.48 18.60
N SER A 237 -0.10 12.18 18.70
CA SER A 237 -0.69 11.30 19.72
C SER A 237 0.33 10.28 20.23
N VAL A 238 0.19 9.00 19.88
CA VAL A 238 1.12 7.93 20.27
C VAL A 238 2.02 7.50 19.09
N PRO A 239 3.28 7.12 19.34
CA PRO A 239 4.12 6.45 18.34
C PRO A 239 3.61 5.04 18.05
N LEU A 240 3.79 4.59 16.80
CA LEU A 240 3.54 3.22 16.36
C LEU A 240 2.22 2.64 16.88
N ARG A 241 1.10 3.36 16.69
CA ARG A 241 -0.22 3.09 17.29
C ARG A 241 -0.70 1.62 17.30
N ALA A 242 -0.32 0.81 16.30
CA ALA A 242 -0.71 -0.60 16.18
C ALA A 242 0.27 -1.60 16.82
N PHE A 243 1.32 -1.11 17.48
CA PHE A 243 2.37 -1.90 18.13
C PHE A 243 2.23 -1.78 19.65
N ASP A 244 2.91 -2.69 20.37
CA ASP A 244 3.09 -2.58 21.81
C ASP A 244 3.62 -1.17 22.20
N GLN A 245 2.94 -0.54 23.16
CA GLN A 245 3.18 0.87 23.50
C GLN A 245 4.37 1.06 24.44
N GLN A 246 4.80 0.04 25.18
CA GLN A 246 6.08 0.06 25.91
C GLN A 246 7.22 0.03 24.89
N MET A 247 7.18 -0.90 23.94
CA MET A 247 8.19 -1.00 22.87
C MET A 247 8.23 0.25 21.98
N ALA A 248 7.07 0.82 21.63
CA ALA A 248 6.99 2.07 20.87
C ALA A 248 7.61 3.26 21.63
N SER A 249 7.44 3.31 22.95
CA SER A 249 8.05 4.35 23.80
C SER A 249 9.58 4.20 23.82
N LEU A 250 10.09 3.01 24.11
CA LEU A 250 11.53 2.68 24.10
C LEU A 250 12.21 3.05 22.76
N VAL A 251 11.55 2.80 21.62
CA VAL A 251 12.06 3.24 20.31
C VAL A 251 12.21 4.77 20.25
N THR A 252 11.19 5.53 20.66
CA THR A 252 11.27 7.00 20.63
C THR A 252 12.25 7.59 21.65
N GLU A 253 12.42 6.95 22.80
CA GLU A 253 13.41 7.33 23.82
C GLU A 253 14.83 7.09 23.32
N HIS A 254 15.08 5.93 22.70
CA HIS A 254 16.36 5.64 22.05
C HIS A 254 16.67 6.66 20.94
N MET A 255 15.70 6.97 20.06
CA MET A 255 15.87 7.98 19.01
C MET A 255 16.20 9.37 19.58
N ALA A 256 15.57 9.76 20.69
CA ALA A 256 15.84 11.03 21.37
C ALA A 256 17.24 11.05 21.99
N GLY A 257 17.64 9.98 22.68
CA GLY A 257 19.00 9.83 23.24
C GLY A 257 20.12 9.82 22.18
N HIS A 258 19.79 9.53 20.92
CA HIS A 258 20.72 9.52 19.79
C HIS A 258 20.53 10.73 18.83
N GLY A 259 19.91 11.81 19.31
CA GLY A 259 19.91 13.13 18.65
C GLY A 259 18.68 13.48 17.82
N THR A 260 17.69 12.60 17.68
CA THR A 260 16.43 12.95 16.99
C THR A 260 15.55 13.79 17.92
N ARG A 261 15.19 15.02 17.53
CA ARG A 261 14.30 15.85 18.34
C ARG A 261 12.85 15.34 18.22
N ILE A 262 12.10 15.26 19.32
CA ILE A 262 10.72 14.78 19.32
C ILE A 262 9.78 15.86 19.88
N LEU A 263 8.86 16.35 19.05
CA LEU A 263 7.74 17.21 19.44
C LEU A 263 6.53 16.33 19.73
N ARG A 264 6.21 16.10 21.01
CA ARG A 264 5.07 15.28 21.46
C ARG A 264 3.83 16.14 21.68
N GLY A 265 2.66 15.61 21.33
CA GLY A 265 1.39 16.34 21.46
C GLY A 265 1.20 17.45 20.42
N CYS A 266 2.11 17.62 19.45
CA CYS A 266 2.04 18.73 18.49
C CYS A 266 1.31 18.37 17.20
N ALA A 267 0.57 19.33 16.63
CA ALA A 267 -0.06 19.24 15.32
C ALA A 267 0.26 20.49 14.47
N PRO A 268 0.72 20.33 13.21
CA PRO A 268 1.02 21.47 12.36
C PRO A 268 -0.27 22.13 11.86
N GLU A 269 -0.24 23.45 11.73
CA GLU A 269 -1.34 24.28 11.23
C GLU A 269 -1.03 24.89 9.86
N LYS A 270 0.24 25.29 9.65
CA LYS A 270 0.65 26.03 8.45
C LYS A 270 2.10 25.73 8.04
N VAL A 271 2.37 25.69 6.73
CA VAL A 271 3.72 25.71 6.16
C VAL A 271 3.87 26.92 5.24
N GLU A 272 4.90 27.73 5.43
CA GLU A 272 5.15 28.97 4.68
C GLU A 272 6.60 29.00 4.17
N LYS A 273 6.81 29.42 2.92
CA LYS A 273 8.15 29.59 2.37
C LYS A 273 8.71 30.97 2.69
N LEU A 274 9.85 31.03 3.35
CA LEU A 274 10.52 32.28 3.74
C LEU A 274 11.45 32.82 2.62
N PRO A 275 11.80 34.12 2.65
CA PRO A 275 12.93 34.66 1.90
C PRO A 275 14.21 33.88 2.29
N GLY A 276 14.85 33.24 1.31
CA GLY A 276 15.96 32.31 1.56
C GLY A 276 15.62 30.82 1.41
N GLN A 277 14.43 30.48 0.88
CA GLN A 277 13.95 29.13 0.57
C GLN A 277 13.61 28.20 1.75
N GLN A 278 14.05 28.51 2.98
CA GLN A 278 13.63 27.79 4.18
C GLN A 278 12.09 27.80 4.35
N LEU A 279 11.57 26.74 4.96
CA LEU A 279 10.17 26.55 5.29
C LEU A 279 9.94 26.87 6.76
N ARG A 280 9.07 27.83 7.07
CA ARG A 280 8.52 28.03 8.41
C ARG A 280 7.33 27.09 8.58
N VAL A 281 7.34 26.29 9.64
CA VAL A 281 6.18 25.51 10.06
C VAL A 281 5.66 26.10 11.36
N THR A 282 4.36 26.35 11.43
CA THR A 282 3.65 26.75 12.64
C THR A 282 2.80 25.57 13.11
N TRP A 283 2.84 25.27 14.41
CA TRP A 283 2.09 24.18 15.03
C TRP A 283 1.48 24.59 16.37
N VAL A 284 0.49 23.83 16.81
CA VAL A 284 -0.09 23.92 18.15
C VAL A 284 0.37 22.72 19.00
N ASP A 285 0.76 22.98 20.24
CA ASP A 285 0.88 21.98 21.30
C ASP A 285 -0.52 21.70 21.87
N LEU A 286 -1.05 20.51 21.59
CA LEU A 286 -2.40 20.09 21.99
C LEU A 286 -2.55 19.89 23.51
N THR A 287 -1.47 19.96 24.29
CA THR A 287 -1.51 19.85 25.75
C THR A 287 -1.60 21.21 26.44
N SER A 288 -1.03 22.26 25.85
CA SER A 288 -1.04 23.62 26.43
C SER A 288 -1.76 24.68 25.58
N ASP A 289 -2.31 24.28 24.43
CA ASP A 289 -2.97 25.14 23.40
C ASP A 289 -2.11 26.32 22.92
N ARG A 290 -0.79 26.20 23.11
CA ARG A 290 0.18 27.21 22.68
C ARG A 290 0.63 26.94 21.25
N LYS A 291 0.70 28.02 20.48
CA LYS A 291 1.28 28.02 19.13
C LYS A 291 2.76 28.30 19.19
N ASP A 292 3.53 27.54 18.41
CA ASP A 292 4.97 27.66 18.27
C ASP A 292 5.35 27.47 16.80
N ALA A 293 6.57 27.88 16.43
CA ALA A 293 7.03 27.81 15.05
C ALA A 293 8.54 27.57 14.94
N GLY A 294 8.93 26.89 13.85
CA GLY A 294 10.32 26.56 13.56
C GLY A 294 10.63 26.60 12.08
N THR A 295 11.87 26.91 11.74
CA THR A 295 12.37 26.86 10.36
C THR A 295 13.04 25.52 10.07
N PHE A 296 12.80 25.00 8.87
CA PHE A 296 13.31 23.74 8.33
C PHE A 296 13.64 23.93 6.85
N ASP A 297 14.56 23.13 6.33
CA ASP A 297 14.82 23.08 4.88
C ASP A 297 13.80 22.15 4.19
N THR A 298 13.37 21.09 4.88
CA THR A 298 12.42 20.07 4.37
C THR A 298 11.30 19.77 5.37
N VAL A 299 10.08 19.58 4.88
CA VAL A 299 8.93 19.04 5.65
C VAL A 299 8.46 17.74 5.00
N LEU A 300 8.54 16.62 5.72
CA LEU A 300 8.20 15.28 5.27
C LEU A 300 6.87 14.82 5.89
N TRP A 301 5.84 14.60 5.07
CA TRP A 301 4.56 14.04 5.49
C TRP A 301 4.62 12.50 5.52
N ALA A 302 4.58 11.92 6.71
CA ALA A 302 4.56 10.47 6.96
C ALA A 302 3.31 10.05 7.77
N ILE A 303 2.19 10.71 7.50
CA ILE A 303 0.91 10.62 8.23
C ILE A 303 -0.03 9.49 7.78
N GLY A 304 0.49 8.53 7.00
CA GLY A 304 -0.25 7.37 6.48
C GLY A 304 -0.26 7.29 4.95
N ARG A 305 -0.95 6.28 4.42
CA ARG A 305 -1.14 6.04 2.99
C ARG A 305 -2.63 5.91 2.66
N VAL A 306 -3.00 6.13 1.41
CA VAL A 306 -4.35 5.96 0.84
C VAL A 306 -4.26 4.89 -0.26
N PRO A 307 -5.20 3.93 -0.36
CA PRO A 307 -5.19 2.94 -1.43
C PRO A 307 -5.47 3.57 -2.80
N GLU A 308 -4.79 3.08 -3.83
CA GLU A 308 -4.94 3.58 -5.21
C GLU A 308 -6.15 2.92 -5.91
N THR A 309 -7.36 3.30 -5.50
CA THR A 309 -8.62 2.82 -6.07
C THR A 309 -9.38 3.88 -6.89
N ALA A 310 -9.21 5.16 -6.57
CA ALA A 310 -10.05 6.25 -7.09
C ALA A 310 -10.01 6.44 -8.62
N SER A 311 -8.93 6.05 -9.30
CA SER A 311 -8.80 6.16 -10.77
C SER A 311 -9.19 4.89 -11.53
N LEU A 312 -9.61 3.83 -10.84
CA LEU A 312 -9.88 2.53 -11.46
C LEU A 312 -11.30 2.38 -12.02
N ASN A 313 -12.25 3.26 -11.73
CA ASN A 313 -13.67 3.09 -12.09
C ASN A 313 -14.27 1.74 -11.61
N LEU A 314 -14.01 1.35 -10.36
CA LEU A 314 -14.40 0.05 -9.79
C LEU A 314 -15.91 -0.22 -9.88
N GLU A 315 -16.74 0.84 -9.88
CA GLU A 315 -18.18 0.77 -10.06
C GLU A 315 -18.61 0.16 -11.41
N LYS A 316 -17.83 0.37 -12.49
CA LYS A 316 -18.09 -0.24 -13.81
C LYS A 316 -17.79 -1.74 -13.84
N ALA A 317 -16.94 -2.20 -12.92
CA ALA A 317 -16.68 -3.61 -12.71
C ALA A 317 -17.57 -4.24 -11.62
N GLY A 318 -18.34 -3.46 -10.85
CA GLY A 318 -19.11 -3.98 -9.70
C GLY A 318 -18.24 -4.39 -8.50
N VAL A 319 -17.00 -3.87 -8.41
CA VAL A 319 -16.07 -4.18 -7.32
C VAL A 319 -16.34 -3.26 -6.13
N HIS A 320 -16.68 -3.83 -4.98
CA HIS A 320 -17.01 -3.09 -3.77
C HIS A 320 -15.77 -2.64 -2.98
N THR A 321 -15.86 -1.45 -2.39
CA THR A 321 -14.84 -0.88 -1.50
C THR A 321 -15.41 -0.56 -0.13
N ASN A 322 -14.55 -0.55 0.90
CA ASN A 322 -14.89 0.01 2.20
C ASN A 322 -14.99 1.56 2.05
N PRO A 323 -16.13 2.19 2.38
CA PRO A 323 -16.33 3.62 2.19
C PRO A 323 -15.49 4.51 3.12
N VAL A 324 -14.94 3.96 4.20
CA VAL A 324 -14.10 4.67 5.19
C VAL A 324 -12.61 4.58 4.83
N THR A 325 -12.14 3.41 4.41
CA THR A 325 -10.70 3.18 4.12
C THR A 325 -10.36 3.37 2.65
N GLY A 326 -11.35 3.27 1.75
CA GLY A 326 -11.17 3.28 0.29
C GLY A 326 -10.59 1.98 -0.29
N LYS A 327 -10.37 0.97 0.55
CA LYS A 327 -9.79 -0.33 0.16
C LYS A 327 -10.83 -1.23 -0.50
N ILE A 328 -10.37 -2.15 -1.35
CA ILE A 328 -11.21 -3.17 -1.97
C ILE A 328 -11.51 -4.26 -0.95
N LEU A 329 -12.80 -4.59 -0.80
CA LEU A 329 -13.24 -5.67 0.06
C LEU A 329 -12.97 -7.02 -0.64
N VAL A 330 -12.31 -7.93 0.08
CA VAL A 330 -12.01 -9.29 -0.41
C VAL A 330 -12.34 -10.36 0.63
N ASP A 331 -12.57 -11.59 0.18
CA ASP A 331 -12.65 -12.76 1.05
C ASP A 331 -11.26 -13.32 1.42
N ALA A 332 -11.25 -14.47 2.09
CA ALA A 332 -10.02 -15.17 2.50
C ALA A 332 -9.29 -15.90 1.34
N GLN A 333 -9.79 -15.79 0.11
CA GLN A 333 -9.17 -16.26 -1.14
C GLN A 333 -8.74 -15.08 -2.02
N GLU A 334 -8.74 -13.87 -1.46
CA GLU A 334 -8.46 -12.59 -2.12
C GLU A 334 -9.43 -12.22 -3.27
N ALA A 335 -10.58 -12.91 -3.39
CA ALA A 335 -11.61 -12.62 -4.38
C ALA A 335 -12.48 -11.43 -3.92
N THR A 336 -12.88 -10.59 -4.87
CA THR A 336 -13.72 -9.40 -4.61
C THR A 336 -15.22 -9.76 -4.62
N SER A 337 -16.11 -8.75 -4.61
CA SER A 337 -17.54 -8.93 -4.91
C SER A 337 -17.83 -9.51 -6.32
N VAL A 338 -16.81 -9.67 -7.16
CA VAL A 338 -16.91 -10.20 -8.53
C VAL A 338 -16.02 -11.45 -8.64
N PRO A 339 -16.55 -12.66 -8.91
CA PRO A 339 -15.81 -13.92 -8.73
C PRO A 339 -14.51 -14.10 -9.51
N HIS A 340 -14.34 -13.41 -10.64
CA HIS A 340 -13.13 -13.48 -11.47
C HIS A 340 -12.20 -12.27 -11.31
N ILE A 341 -12.52 -11.35 -10.39
CA ILE A 341 -11.69 -10.20 -10.03
C ILE A 341 -11.22 -10.34 -8.58
N TYR A 342 -9.91 -10.20 -8.38
CA TYR A 342 -9.21 -10.38 -7.11
C TYR A 342 -8.48 -9.08 -6.73
N ALA A 343 -8.17 -8.88 -5.45
CA ALA A 343 -7.35 -7.75 -5.01
C ALA A 343 -6.34 -8.14 -3.92
N ILE A 344 -5.08 -7.68 -4.06
CA ILE A 344 -3.95 -8.11 -3.23
C ILE A 344 -3.06 -6.96 -2.75
N GLY A 345 -2.45 -7.11 -1.57
CA GLY A 345 -1.53 -6.13 -0.99
C GLY A 345 -2.24 -4.91 -0.38
N ASP A 346 -1.56 -3.76 -0.33
CA ASP A 346 -2.04 -2.56 0.39
C ASP A 346 -3.45 -2.09 0.02
N VAL A 347 -3.92 -2.38 -1.20
CA VAL A 347 -5.24 -1.99 -1.73
C VAL A 347 -6.39 -2.82 -1.15
N ALA A 348 -6.11 -4.01 -0.60
CA ALA A 348 -7.12 -4.97 -0.16
C ALA A 348 -7.45 -4.87 1.35
N GLU A 349 -8.66 -5.28 1.71
CA GLU A 349 -9.18 -5.42 3.07
C GLU A 349 -10.02 -6.69 3.18
N VAL A 350 -9.64 -7.62 4.04
CA VAL A 350 -10.36 -8.89 4.22
C VAL A 350 -11.66 -8.66 4.98
N TRP A 351 -12.79 -9.12 4.41
CA TRP A 351 -14.13 -8.96 4.96
C TRP A 351 -14.99 -10.24 4.85
N PRO A 352 -15.74 -10.64 5.89
CA PRO A 352 -15.73 -10.07 7.24
C PRO A 352 -14.35 -10.20 7.87
N ALA A 353 -13.99 -9.24 8.73
CA ALA A 353 -12.70 -9.31 9.42
C ALA A 353 -12.59 -10.66 10.15
N PRO A 354 -11.45 -11.38 10.04
CA PRO A 354 -11.29 -12.63 10.75
C PRO A 354 -11.49 -12.41 12.25
N PRO A 355 -12.02 -13.40 12.99
CA PRO A 355 -12.17 -13.29 14.44
C PRO A 355 -10.82 -12.90 15.06
N ALA A 356 -10.85 -12.02 16.06
CA ALA A 356 -9.64 -11.49 16.68
C ALA A 356 -8.68 -12.65 17.05
N PRO A 357 -7.38 -12.56 16.70
CA PRO A 357 -6.47 -13.69 16.80
C PRO A 357 -6.44 -14.24 18.22
N CYS A 358 -6.69 -15.54 18.36
CA CYS A 358 -6.59 -16.22 19.63
C CYS A 358 -5.12 -16.17 20.10
N PRO A 359 -4.81 -15.93 21.39
CA PRO A 359 -3.42 -15.78 21.86
C PRO A 359 -2.48 -16.96 21.60
N SER A 360 -3.01 -18.12 21.21
CA SER A 360 -2.27 -19.34 20.86
C SER A 360 -1.98 -19.52 19.37
N ASP A 361 -2.51 -18.65 18.49
CA ASP A 361 -2.28 -18.72 17.05
C ASP A 361 -0.99 -17.94 16.69
N PRO A 362 0.06 -18.55 16.11
CA PRO A 362 1.31 -17.87 15.77
C PRO A 362 1.04 -16.83 14.68
N GLY A 363 0.73 -15.62 15.13
CA GLY A 363 -0.03 -14.65 14.34
C GLY A 363 0.59 -14.28 13.01
N HIS A 364 -0.27 -14.08 12.02
CA HIS A 364 0.06 -13.29 10.83
C HIS A 364 0.50 -11.88 11.26
N PRO A 365 1.78 -11.49 11.07
CA PRO A 365 2.19 -10.14 11.38
C PRO A 365 1.50 -9.18 10.41
N VAL A 366 0.96 -8.08 10.93
CA VAL A 366 0.47 -6.94 10.14
C VAL A 366 1.69 -6.18 9.59
N SER A 367 2.45 -6.84 8.72
CA SER A 367 3.61 -6.35 8.00
C SER A 367 3.30 -6.42 6.50
N PRO A 368 3.11 -5.29 5.79
CA PRO A 368 2.70 -5.30 4.38
C PRO A 368 3.75 -5.84 3.39
N VAL A 369 4.87 -6.40 3.86
CA VAL A 369 6.12 -6.53 3.08
C VAL A 369 6.77 -7.91 3.18
N LEU A 370 6.43 -8.76 4.15
CA LEU A 370 7.09 -10.05 4.37
C LEU A 370 6.30 -11.22 3.78
N TRP A 371 6.64 -11.58 2.54
CA TRP A 371 6.40 -12.89 1.89
C TRP A 371 5.03 -13.54 2.17
N THR A 372 3.94 -12.89 1.72
CA THR A 372 2.66 -13.59 1.57
C THR A 372 2.79 -14.69 0.52
N LYS A 373 2.48 -15.93 0.90
CA LYS A 373 2.00 -16.93 -0.05
C LYS A 373 0.76 -16.33 -0.71
N LEU A 374 0.78 -16.15 -2.03
CA LEU A 374 -0.39 -15.71 -2.78
C LEU A 374 -1.38 -16.87 -2.87
N HIS A 375 -2.44 -16.87 -2.06
CA HIS A 375 -3.50 -17.87 -2.16
C HIS A 375 -4.26 -17.75 -3.49
N ALA A 376 -4.40 -16.54 -4.02
CA ALA A 376 -4.78 -16.28 -5.41
C ALA A 376 -3.94 -17.01 -6.48
N CYS A 377 -2.69 -17.42 -6.19
CA CYS A 377 -1.90 -18.24 -7.12
C CYS A 377 -2.11 -19.75 -6.92
N SER A 378 -2.57 -20.18 -5.75
CA SER A 378 -2.88 -21.58 -5.41
C SER A 378 -4.39 -21.90 -5.39
N LEU A 379 -5.20 -21.10 -6.11
CA LEU A 379 -6.59 -21.40 -6.44
C LEU A 379 -6.72 -22.80 -7.08
N PRO A 380 -7.89 -23.46 -6.98
CA PRO A 380 -8.11 -24.78 -7.57
C PRO A 380 -8.24 -24.68 -9.10
N TRP A 381 -7.12 -24.57 -9.81
CA TRP A 381 -7.00 -24.37 -11.27
C TRP A 381 -7.51 -25.52 -12.16
N GLY A 382 -8.34 -26.45 -11.63
CA GLY A 382 -9.02 -27.48 -12.42
C GLY A 382 -8.12 -28.55 -13.06
N LEU A 383 -6.83 -28.58 -12.71
CA LEU A 383 -5.86 -29.55 -13.22
C LEU A 383 -5.28 -30.35 -12.05
N ALA A 384 -6.06 -31.31 -11.58
CA ALA A 384 -5.54 -32.44 -10.83
C ALA A 384 -5.03 -33.49 -11.82
N ALA A 385 -3.75 -33.84 -11.70
CA ALA A 385 -3.16 -35.10 -12.11
C ALA A 385 -2.24 -35.54 -10.97
#